data_AF-A0A2D8PCF0-F1
#
_entry.id   AF-A0A2D8PCF0-F1
#
_cell.length_a   1.000
_cell.length_b   1.000
_cell.length_c   1.000
_cell.angle_alpha   90.00
_cell.angle_beta   90.00
_cell.angle_gamma   90.00
#
_symmetry.space_group_name_H-M   'P 1'
#
loop_
_entity.id
_entity.type
_entity.pdbx_description
1 polymer ?
#
loop_
_entity_poly.entity_id
_entity_poly.type
_entity_poly.pdbx_seq_one_letter_code
_entity_poly.pdbx_strand_id
1 'polypeptide(L)'
;MNRIYAKTVCTMTELREPQKVFDRAGGEPVAIFKNSKIVGYLVPESMVQDDEPRHATMDEVMEAIRSRKAVNQPVLDYLKDK
;
A
#
# COMPACT_ATOMS: atom_id res chain seq x y z
N MET A 1 9.98 -14.22 7.18
CA MET A 1 9.34 -14.00 5.87
C MET A 1 9.12 -12.50 5.73
N ASN A 2 9.73 -11.82 4.75
CA ASN A 2 9.49 -10.38 4.57
C ASN A 2 8.04 -10.15 4.15
N ARG A 3 7.39 -9.16 4.75
CA ARG A 3 6.04 -8.75 4.38
C ARG A 3 6.07 -8.21 2.95
N ILE A 4 5.19 -8.73 2.09
CA ILE A 4 5.03 -8.26 0.72
C ILE A 4 4.00 -7.12 0.73
N TYR A 5 4.36 -5.97 0.18
CA TYR A 5 3.49 -4.77 0.14
C TYR A 5 2.73 -4.60 -1.18
N ALA A 6 2.76 -5.62 -2.04
CA ALA A 6 2.06 -5.64 -3.32
C ALA A 6 1.38 -6.99 -3.52
N LYS A 7 0.23 -6.98 -4.20
CA LYS A 7 -0.52 -8.19 -4.55
C LYS A 7 0.10 -8.92 -5.74
N THR A 8 0.60 -8.15 -6.71
CA THR A 8 1.24 -8.66 -7.93
C THR A 8 2.75 -8.76 -7.72
N VAL A 9 3.36 -9.78 -8.31
CA VAL A 9 4.82 -9.99 -8.25
C VAL A 9 5.37 -10.18 -9.66
N CYS A 10 6.62 -9.78 -9.86
CA CYS A 10 7.39 -10.09 -11.07
C CYS A 10 8.82 -10.46 -10.70
N THR A 11 9.47 -11.21 -11.59
CA THR A 11 10.89 -11.56 -11.50
C THR A 11 11.75 -10.53 -12.24
N MET A 12 13.05 -10.50 -11.95
CA MET A 12 14.01 -9.70 -12.72
C MET A 12 14.02 -10.02 -14.22
N THR A 13 13.68 -11.25 -14.61
CA THR A 13 13.62 -11.66 -16.02
C THR A 13 12.39 -11.10 -16.73
N GLU A 14 11.24 -11.02 -16.04
CA GLU A 14 10.03 -10.40 -16.60
C GLU A 14 10.20 -8.89 -16.79
N LEU A 15 11.02 -8.22 -15.97
CA LEU A 15 11.34 -6.79 -16.14
C LEU A 15 12.11 -6.46 -17.42
N ARG A 16 12.55 -7.46 -18.19
CA ARG A 16 13.07 -7.23 -19.55
C ARG A 16 11.96 -6.78 -20.50
N GLU A 17 10.70 -7.08 -20.20
CA GLU A 17 9.52 -6.63 -20.93
C GLU A 17 8.58 -5.84 -19.99
N PRO A 18 8.97 -4.63 -19.56
CA PRO A 18 8.26 -3.91 -18.51
C PRO A 18 6.82 -3.57 -18.90
N GLN A 19 6.53 -3.35 -20.18
CA GLN A 19 5.17 -3.10 -20.69
C GLN A 19 4.20 -4.22 -20.28
N LYS A 20 4.59 -5.50 -20.48
CA LYS A 20 3.74 -6.65 -20.11
C LYS A 20 3.51 -6.74 -18.60
N VAL A 21 4.49 -6.31 -17.81
CA VAL A 21 4.36 -6.25 -16.35
C VAL A 21 3.32 -5.20 -15.97
N PHE A 22 3.35 -4.01 -16.58
CA PHE A 22 2.37 -2.95 -16.33
C PHE A 22 0.96 -3.31 -16.79
N ASP A 23 0.81 -3.87 -17.99
CA ASP A 23 -0.50 -4.27 -18.53
C ASP A 23 -1.17 -5.31 -17.63
N ARG A 24 -0.37 -6.27 -17.11
CA ARG A 24 -0.84 -7.28 -16.15
C ARG A 24 -1.16 -6.67 -14.77
N ALA A 25 -0.38 -5.67 -14.34
CA ALA A 25 -0.56 -5.03 -13.04
C ALA A 25 -1.83 -4.17 -12.99
N GLY A 26 -2.27 -3.62 -14.13
CA GLY A 26 -3.54 -2.91 -14.22
C GLY A 26 -3.64 -1.69 -13.30
N GLY A 27 -2.53 -0.99 -13.06
CA GLY A 27 -2.47 0.15 -12.15
C GLY A 27 -2.32 -0.21 -10.67
N GLU A 28 -1.99 -1.46 -10.34
CA GLU A 28 -1.64 -1.88 -8.98
C GLU A 28 -0.11 -1.97 -8.78
N PRO A 29 0.41 -1.83 -7.56
CA PRO A 29 1.82 -2.04 -7.26
C PRO A 29 2.31 -3.47 -7.58
N VAL A 30 3.57 -3.60 -7.97
CA VAL A 30 4.23 -4.89 -8.28
C VAL A 30 5.50 -5.07 -7.45
N ALA A 31 5.62 -6.18 -6.72
CA ALA A 31 6.88 -6.53 -6.04
C ALA A 31 7.86 -7.21 -6.98
N ILE A 32 9.12 -6.78 -6.96
CA ILE A 32 10.20 -7.32 -7.78
C ILE A 32 10.97 -8.36 -6.98
N PHE A 33 11.06 -9.58 -7.50
CA PHE A 33 11.80 -10.68 -6.89
C PHE A 33 13.11 -10.98 -7.63
N LYS A 34 14.18 -11.21 -6.85
CA LYS A 34 15.47 -11.76 -7.28
C LYS A 34 15.93 -12.80 -6.27
N ASN A 35 16.21 -14.02 -6.71
CA ASN A 35 16.68 -15.12 -5.86
C ASN A 35 15.82 -15.31 -4.60
N SER A 36 14.50 -15.37 -4.79
CA SER A 36 13.50 -15.52 -3.71
C SER A 36 13.46 -14.39 -2.69
N LYS A 37 14.05 -13.24 -3.00
CA LYS A 37 14.01 -12.03 -2.16
C LYS A 37 13.36 -10.88 -2.91
N ILE A 38 12.58 -10.08 -2.19
CA ILE A 38 12.08 -8.81 -2.71
C ILE A 38 13.25 -7.83 -2.78
N VAL A 39 13.46 -7.27 -3.96
CA VAL A 39 14.53 -6.29 -4.22
C VAL A 39 13.99 -4.90 -4.53
N GLY A 40 12.69 -4.75 -4.77
CA GLY A 40 12.06 -3.45 -5.02
C GLY A 40 10.58 -3.58 -5.32
N TYR A 41 9.96 -2.44 -5.62
CA TYR A 41 8.56 -2.33 -6.02
C TYR A 41 8.44 -1.39 -7.22
N LEU A 42 7.53 -1.70 -8.15
CA LEU A 42 7.01 -0.75 -9.12
C LEU A 42 5.71 -0.19 -8.55
N VAL A 43 5.60 1.13 -8.49
CA VAL A 43 4.42 1.85 -8.00
C VAL A 43 3.91 2.73 -9.14
N PRO A 44 2.61 2.68 -9.49
CA PRO A 44 2.03 3.60 -10.46
C PRO A 44 2.19 5.05 -10.00
N GLU A 45 2.41 5.96 -10.94
CA GLU A 45 2.53 7.40 -10.67
C GLU A 45 1.35 7.92 -9.82
N SER A 46 0.11 7.51 -10.14
CA SER A 46 -1.10 7.92 -9.42
C SER A 46 -1.13 7.53 -7.93
N MET A 47 -0.23 6.65 -7.48
CA MET A 47 -0.11 6.20 -6.10
C MET A 47 1.14 6.76 -5.41
N VAL A 48 2.04 7.40 -6.16
CA VAL A 48 3.15 8.15 -5.58
C VAL A 48 2.56 9.42 -4.98
N GLN A 49 2.72 9.60 -3.66
CA GLN A 49 2.42 10.88 -3.04
C GLN A 49 3.56 11.84 -3.36
N ASP A 50 3.26 12.88 -4.13
CA ASP A 50 4.24 13.93 -4.49
C ASP A 50 4.51 14.89 -3.32
N ASP A 51 3.62 14.92 -2.32
CA ASP A 51 3.78 15.78 -1.16
C ASP A 51 4.75 15.17 -0.15
N GLU A 52 5.70 15.99 0.30
CA GLU A 52 6.57 15.64 1.41
C GLU A 52 5.71 15.33 2.65
N PRO A 53 5.93 14.20 3.35
CA PRO A 53 5.13 13.86 4.52
C PRO A 53 5.15 15.00 5.54
N ARG A 54 3.98 15.58 5.83
CA ARG A 54 3.83 16.63 6.84
C ARG A 54 3.11 16.12 8.07
N HIS A 55 3.31 16.80 9.19
CA HIS A 55 2.49 16.58 10.37
C HIS A 55 1.04 17.00 10.11
N ALA A 56 0.10 16.17 10.57
CA ALA A 56 -1.31 16.53 10.63
C ALA A 56 -1.56 17.50 11.79
N THR A 57 -2.45 18.47 11.61
CA THR A 57 -2.91 19.33 12.70
C THR A 57 -3.84 18.56 13.64
N MET A 58 -4.05 19.08 14.86
CA MET A 58 -5.00 18.48 15.79
C MET A 58 -6.41 18.40 15.19
N ASP A 59 -6.85 19.43 14.46
CA ASP A 59 -8.17 19.46 13.85
C ASP A 59 -8.32 18.38 12.77
N GLU A 60 -7.31 18.21 11.90
CA GLU A 60 -7.28 17.14 10.89
C GLU A 60 -7.34 15.75 11.52
N VAL A 61 -6.61 15.55 12.63
CA VAL A 61 -6.65 14.28 13.38
C VAL A 61 -8.03 14.04 13.97
N MET A 62 -8.63 15.05 14.60
CA MET A 62 -9.96 14.94 15.21
C MET A 62 -11.04 14.70 14.16
N GLU A 63 -10.94 15.31 12.99
CA GLU A 63 -11.83 15.07 11.85
C GLU A 63 -11.69 13.64 11.32
N ALA A 64 -10.45 13.14 11.15
CA ALA A 64 -10.20 11.76 10.73
C ALA A 64 -10.78 10.75 11.73
N ILE A 65 -10.66 11.00 13.04
CA ILE A 65 -11.25 10.16 14.09
C ILE A 65 -12.78 10.17 13.99
N ARG A 66 -13.40 11.36 13.84
CA ARG A 66 -14.86 11.50 13.75
C ARG A 66 -15.42 10.81 12.50
N SER A 67 -14.82 11.04 11.34
CA SER A 67 -15.27 10.47 10.06
C SER A 67 -15.19 8.94 10.03
N ARG A 68 -14.17 8.36 10.69
CA ARG A 68 -13.98 6.91 10.78
C ARG A 68 -14.78 6.25 11.92
N LYS A 69 -15.46 7.02 12.78
CA LYS A 69 -16.12 6.49 13.99
C LYS A 69 -17.06 5.33 13.67
N ALA A 70 -17.95 5.47 12.69
CA ALA A 70 -18.91 4.43 12.34
C ALA A 70 -18.24 3.13 11.85
N VAL A 71 -17.15 3.25 11.09
CA VAL A 71 -16.37 2.11 10.58
C VAL A 71 -15.61 1.41 11.72
N ASN A 72 -15.07 2.19 12.64
CA ASN A 72 -14.22 1.69 13.73
C ASN A 72 -15.04 1.21 14.94
N GLN A 73 -16.30 1.64 15.08
CA GLN A 73 -17.15 1.34 16.25
C GLN A 73 -17.26 -0.15 16.59
N PRO A 74 -17.44 -1.08 15.62
CA PRO A 74 -17.52 -2.51 15.92
C PRO A 74 -16.23 -3.06 16.57
N VAL A 75 -15.07 -2.58 16.13
CA VAL A 75 -13.78 -2.97 16.71
C VAL A 75 -13.65 -2.42 18.12
N LEU A 76 -14.05 -1.16 18.34
CA LEU A 76 -14.03 -0.54 19.67
C LEU A 76 -14.96 -1.26 20.65
N ASP A 77 -16.13 -1.69 20.21
CA ASP A 77 -17.08 -2.40 21.07
C ASP A 77 -16.55 -3.79 21.43
N TYR A 78 -15.96 -4.51 20.47
CA TYR A 78 -15.25 -5.77 20.75
C TYR A 78 -14.12 -5.62 21.79
N LEU A 79 -13.38 -4.50 21.73
CA LEU A 79 -12.28 -4.24 22.65
C LEU A 79 -12.72 -3.87 24.07
N LYS A 80 -13.98 -3.44 24.28
CA LYS A 80 -14.51 -3.16 25.62
C LYS A 80 -14.87 -4.43 26.40
N ASP A 81 -15.17 -5.51 25.68
CA ASP A 81 -15.58 -6.80 26.25
C ASP A 81 -14.37 -7.70 26.62
N LYS A 82 -13.14 -7.21 26.43
CA LYS A 82 -11.89 -7.84 26.85
C LYS A 82 -11.22 -7.05 27.96
#